data_AF-A0A7S2IP31-F1
#
_entry.id   AF-A0A7S2IP31-F1
#
_cell.length_a   1.000
_cell.length_b   1.000
_cell.length_c   1.000
_cell.angle_alpha   90.00
_cell.angle_beta   90.00
_cell.angle_gamma   90.00
#
_symmetry.space_group_name_H-M   'P 1'
#
loop_
_entity.id
_entity.type
_entity.pdbx_description
1 polymer ?
#
loop_
_entity_poly.entity_id
_entity_poly.type
_entity_poly.pdbx_seq_one_letter_code
_entity_poly.pdbx_strand_id
1 'polypeptide(L)'
;ALVFEGSNGVLHANGKPFHIKGVNWVGSEGRAGPPLGLDKHPIAWYMETLSDNQFNAIRLLFNHEMMLSNVQLAPPNRAKYGADAPREAPELEGYHYLDMFLKIAQEAAKHGILVMMAAHRLKPAAWPGTGLWYDGQITEQRVKDSWDRLTDKLCSQWNVFAV
;
A
#
# COMPACT_ATOMS: atom_id res chain seq x y z
N ALA A 1 10.98 -19.54 2.83
CA ALA A 1 9.86 -18.64 3.20
C ALA A 1 10.25 -17.89 4.47
N LEU A 2 9.83 -16.63 4.62
CA LEU A 2 9.96 -15.89 5.88
C LEU A 2 8.88 -16.40 6.84
N VAL A 3 9.25 -16.77 8.06
CA VAL A 3 8.34 -17.30 9.09
C VAL A 3 8.31 -16.35 10.26
N PHE A 4 7.11 -15.89 10.63
CA PHE A 4 6.87 -15.05 11.80
C PHE A 4 6.22 -15.86 12.91
N GLU A 5 6.75 -15.75 14.12
CA GLU A 5 6.27 -16.49 15.29
C GLU A 5 6.23 -15.58 16.51
N GLY A 6 5.15 -15.65 17.28
CA GLY A 6 5.08 -15.04 18.61
C GLY A 6 5.44 -16.06 19.68
N SER A 7 6.45 -15.79 20.50
CA SER A 7 6.81 -16.65 21.64
C SER A 7 7.34 -15.83 22.80
N ASN A 8 6.92 -16.16 24.03
CA ASN A 8 7.37 -15.48 25.26
C ASN A 8 7.26 -13.93 25.21
N GLY A 9 6.22 -13.40 24.55
CA GLY A 9 6.01 -11.96 24.41
C GLY A 9 6.91 -11.26 23.37
N VAL A 10 7.67 -12.00 22.58
CA VAL A 10 8.57 -11.49 21.55
C VAL A 10 8.09 -11.98 20.18
N LEU A 11 8.12 -11.09 19.19
CA LEU A 11 7.96 -11.46 17.78
C LEU A 11 9.30 -11.97 17.26
N HIS A 12 9.30 -13.12 16.59
CA HIS A 12 10.47 -13.70 15.94
C HIS A 12 10.26 -13.75 14.43
N ALA A 13 11.33 -13.53 13.67
CA ALA A 13 11.40 -13.79 12.24
C ALA A 13 12.50 -14.82 11.99
N ASN A 14 12.15 -15.98 11.44
CA ASN A 14 13.05 -17.12 11.25
C ASN A 14 13.84 -17.48 12.54
N GLY A 15 13.14 -17.54 13.67
CA GLY A 15 13.70 -17.86 14.99
C GLY A 15 14.44 -16.72 15.69
N LYS A 16 14.69 -15.58 15.05
CA LYS A 16 15.41 -14.44 15.66
C LYS A 16 14.43 -13.39 16.17
N PRO A 17 14.65 -12.79 17.35
CA PRO A 17 13.86 -11.65 17.80
C PRO A 17 13.79 -10.56 16.73
N PHE A 18 12.58 -10.08 16.48
CA PHE A 18 12.27 -9.18 15.38
C PHE A 18 11.39 -8.04 15.87
N HIS A 19 11.77 -6.82 15.51
CA HIS A 19 11.01 -5.61 15.82
C HIS A 19 10.60 -4.93 14.53
N ILE A 20 9.34 -4.54 14.44
CA ILE A 20 8.84 -3.74 13.33
C ILE A 20 9.05 -2.27 13.67
N LYS A 21 9.98 -1.62 12.97
CA LYS A 21 10.12 -0.16 12.95
C LYS A 21 9.57 0.33 11.63
N GLY A 22 8.28 0.64 11.63
CA GLY A 22 7.52 0.97 10.41
C GLY A 22 7.11 2.43 10.29
N VAL A 23 6.76 2.82 9.07
CA VAL A 23 6.07 4.10 8.77
C VAL A 23 4.72 3.85 8.08
N ASN A 24 3.83 4.85 8.13
CA ASN A 24 2.64 4.87 7.28
C ASN A 24 2.93 5.67 6.01
N TRP A 25 2.56 5.15 4.85
CA TRP A 25 2.64 5.88 3.59
C TRP A 25 1.25 6.05 2.98
N VAL A 26 0.68 7.24 3.20
CA VAL A 26 -0.71 7.60 2.89
C VAL A 26 -0.85 8.18 1.49
N GLY A 27 -2.08 8.14 0.96
CA GLY A 27 -2.47 8.80 -0.29
C GLY A 27 -3.37 7.94 -1.16
N SER A 28 -2.98 6.68 -1.38
CA SER A 28 -3.69 5.75 -2.26
C SER A 28 -5.08 5.39 -1.75
N GLU A 29 -5.36 5.49 -0.46
CA GLU A 29 -6.71 5.25 0.05
C GLU A 29 -7.72 6.32 -0.39
N GLY A 30 -7.25 7.52 -0.76
CA GLY A 30 -8.10 8.65 -1.12
C GLY A 30 -8.38 8.80 -2.62
N ARG A 31 -7.82 7.95 -3.49
CA ARG A 31 -7.97 8.01 -4.96
C ARG A 31 -7.37 6.77 -5.63
N ALA A 32 -7.67 6.53 -6.91
CA ALA A 32 -6.85 5.63 -7.74
C ALA A 32 -5.51 6.33 -8.08
N GLY A 33 -4.54 6.31 -7.18
CA GLY A 33 -3.26 6.97 -7.42
C GLY A 33 -2.17 6.56 -6.44
N PRO A 34 -0.93 6.98 -6.69
CA PRO A 34 0.20 6.67 -5.83
C PRO A 34 0.06 7.26 -4.43
N PRO A 35 0.82 6.71 -3.47
CA PRO A 35 1.05 7.39 -2.20
C PRO A 35 1.64 8.80 -2.44
N LEU A 36 1.38 9.70 -1.50
CA LEU A 36 1.86 11.08 -1.58
C LEU A 36 3.39 11.14 -1.59
N GLY A 37 3.95 12.15 -2.26
CA GLY A 37 5.38 12.39 -2.36
C GLY A 37 6.03 11.87 -3.64
N LEU A 38 5.37 10.96 -4.39
CA LEU A 38 5.90 10.49 -5.67
C LEU A 38 5.87 11.55 -6.79
N ASP A 39 5.38 12.76 -6.53
CA ASP A 39 5.62 13.95 -7.35
C ASP A 39 7.00 14.60 -7.11
N LYS A 40 7.70 14.21 -6.05
CA LYS A 40 9.00 14.77 -5.64
C LYS A 40 10.16 13.82 -5.88
N HIS A 41 9.98 12.55 -5.53
CA HIS A 41 11.04 11.54 -5.60
C HIS A 41 10.49 10.19 -6.11
N PRO A 42 11.32 9.35 -6.77
CA PRO A 42 10.92 8.00 -7.15
C PRO A 42 10.73 7.10 -5.92
N ILE A 43 10.05 5.96 -6.08
CA ILE A 43 9.78 5.00 -5.00
C ILE A 43 11.10 4.58 -4.31
N ALA A 44 12.14 4.31 -5.10
CA ALA A 44 13.45 3.87 -4.60
C ALA A 44 14.06 4.85 -3.58
N TRP A 45 13.94 6.16 -3.82
CA TRP A 45 14.49 7.18 -2.92
C TRP A 45 13.85 7.11 -1.52
N TYR A 46 12.54 6.84 -1.45
CA TYR A 46 11.85 6.65 -0.17
C TYR A 46 12.30 5.36 0.51
N MET A 47 12.47 4.27 -0.23
CA MET A 47 12.95 3.00 0.33
C MET A 47 14.38 3.10 0.86
N GLU A 48 15.27 3.75 0.12
CA GLU A 48 16.64 4.08 0.54
C GLU A 48 16.63 4.90 1.81
N THR A 49 15.86 5.99 1.83
CA THR A 49 15.72 6.85 3.01
C THR A 49 15.25 6.07 4.24
N LEU A 50 14.27 5.17 4.09
CA LEU A 50 13.79 4.34 5.19
C LEU A 50 14.86 3.37 5.69
N SER A 51 15.55 2.68 4.76
CA SER A 51 16.60 1.72 5.09
C SER A 51 17.80 2.39 5.77
N ASP A 52 18.26 3.53 5.26
CA ASP A 52 19.34 4.35 5.84
C ASP A 52 19.01 4.81 7.27
N ASN A 53 17.73 5.04 7.55
CA ASN A 53 17.23 5.41 8.88
C ASN A 53 16.75 4.20 9.70
N GLN A 54 17.11 2.99 9.30
CA GLN A 54 16.84 1.72 9.99
C GLN A 54 15.34 1.40 10.15
N PHE A 55 14.46 2.02 9.38
CA PHE A 55 13.08 1.53 9.24
C PHE A 55 13.08 0.26 8.41
N ASN A 56 12.19 -0.67 8.75
CA ASN A 56 12.12 -1.98 8.10
C ASN A 56 10.71 -2.36 7.64
N ALA A 57 9.75 -1.45 7.74
CA ALA A 57 8.39 -1.71 7.27
C ALA A 57 7.67 -0.45 6.78
N ILE A 58 6.76 -0.64 5.84
CA ILE A 58 5.77 0.34 5.41
C ILE A 58 4.37 -0.24 5.57
N ARG A 59 3.46 0.58 6.09
CA ARG A 59 2.01 0.35 6.05
C ARG A 59 1.44 1.15 4.89
N LEU A 60 0.97 0.46 3.86
CA LEU A 60 0.37 1.02 2.65
C LEU A 60 -1.16 0.98 2.76
N LEU A 61 -1.78 2.13 2.50
CA LEU A 61 -3.20 2.33 2.71
C LEU A 61 -3.95 2.25 1.37
N PHE A 62 -5.08 1.57 1.34
CA PHE A 62 -5.92 1.47 0.16
C PHE A 62 -7.41 1.64 0.49
N ASN A 63 -8.24 1.71 -0.55
CA ASN A 63 -9.70 1.62 -0.43
C ASN A 63 -10.29 0.48 -1.27
N HIS A 64 -11.36 -0.13 -0.80
CA HIS A 64 -11.96 -1.32 -1.43
C HIS A 64 -12.51 -1.04 -2.84
N GLU A 65 -13.13 0.12 -3.07
CA GLU A 65 -13.67 0.49 -4.38
C GLU A 65 -12.61 0.48 -5.49
N MET A 66 -11.46 1.11 -5.26
CA MET A 66 -10.36 1.13 -6.22
C MET A 66 -9.68 -0.23 -6.36
N MET A 67 -9.64 -1.03 -5.29
CA MET A 67 -9.10 -2.39 -5.32
C MET A 67 -9.98 -3.34 -6.15
N LEU A 68 -11.30 -3.22 -6.03
CA LEU A 68 -12.27 -4.01 -6.79
C LEU A 68 -12.32 -3.64 -8.27
N SER A 69 -12.34 -2.34 -8.55
CA SER A 69 -12.39 -1.83 -9.93
C SER A 69 -11.07 -1.95 -10.66
N ASN A 70 -9.95 -1.96 -9.92
CA ASN A 70 -8.59 -2.00 -10.42
C ASN A 70 -8.37 -1.08 -11.63
N VAL A 71 -8.85 0.17 -11.54
CA VAL A 71 -8.73 1.12 -12.64
C VAL A 71 -7.27 1.52 -12.86
N GLN A 72 -6.98 1.99 -14.08
CA GLN A 72 -5.71 2.66 -14.35
C GLN A 72 -5.53 3.85 -13.40
N LEU A 73 -4.29 4.09 -12.94
CA LEU A 73 -4.02 5.20 -12.04
C LEU A 73 -4.46 6.53 -12.67
N ALA A 74 -5.17 7.32 -11.88
CA ALA A 74 -5.60 8.64 -12.26
C ALA A 74 -4.39 9.53 -12.58
N PRO A 75 -4.49 10.40 -13.60
CA PRO A 75 -3.47 11.39 -13.89
C PRO A 75 -3.18 12.28 -12.67
N PRO A 76 -2.06 13.03 -12.66
CA PRO A 76 -1.69 13.90 -11.56
C PRO A 76 -2.86 14.74 -11.05
N ASN A 77 -2.92 14.97 -9.74
CA ASN A 77 -4.04 15.67 -9.11
C ASN A 77 -4.06 17.16 -9.49
N ARG A 78 -4.52 17.47 -10.71
CA ARG A 78 -4.60 18.83 -11.26
C ARG A 78 -5.53 19.73 -10.45
N ALA A 79 -6.54 19.17 -9.79
CA ALA A 79 -7.41 19.94 -8.90
C ALA A 79 -6.63 20.52 -7.70
N LYS A 80 -5.60 19.81 -7.22
CA LYS A 80 -4.74 20.26 -6.13
C LYS A 80 -3.55 21.10 -6.60
N TYR A 81 -2.97 20.76 -7.76
CA TYR A 81 -1.68 21.32 -8.20
C TYR A 81 -1.75 22.23 -9.45
N GLY A 82 -2.95 22.45 -10.00
CA GLY A 82 -3.14 23.29 -11.20
C GLY A 82 -2.77 22.59 -12.52
N ALA A 83 -2.67 23.38 -13.58
CA ALA A 83 -2.37 22.89 -14.94
C ALA A 83 -0.95 22.28 -15.04
N ASP A 84 -0.01 22.79 -14.25
CA ASP A 84 1.40 22.36 -14.19
C ASP A 84 1.63 21.25 -13.15
N ALA A 85 0.58 20.50 -12.80
CA ALA A 85 0.67 19.42 -11.83
C ALA A 85 1.83 18.48 -12.22
N PRO A 86 2.85 18.32 -11.35
CA PRO A 86 4.00 17.48 -11.65
C PRO A 86 3.52 16.07 -11.96
N ARG A 87 4.17 15.40 -12.91
CA ARG A 87 3.89 14.00 -13.19
C ARG A 87 4.24 13.18 -11.95
N GLU A 88 3.21 12.77 -11.21
CA GLU A 88 3.34 11.86 -10.08
C GLU A 88 3.82 10.50 -10.60
N ALA A 89 4.87 9.97 -9.98
CA ALA A 89 5.41 8.64 -10.21
C ALA A 89 5.53 8.27 -11.70
N PRO A 90 6.46 8.88 -12.47
CA PRO A 90 6.62 8.56 -13.89
C PRO A 90 6.79 7.05 -14.17
N GLU A 91 7.41 6.33 -13.23
CA GLU A 91 7.59 4.87 -13.25
C GLU A 91 6.31 4.05 -13.09
N LEU A 92 5.17 4.68 -12.81
CA LEU A 92 3.84 4.07 -12.69
C LEU A 92 2.89 4.47 -13.83
N GLU A 93 3.41 5.08 -14.91
CA GLU A 93 2.56 5.39 -16.07
C GLU A 93 1.99 4.11 -16.70
N GLY A 94 0.68 4.12 -16.93
CA GLY A 94 -0.05 2.96 -17.47
C GLY A 94 -0.33 1.85 -16.45
N TYR A 95 0.13 1.97 -15.21
CA TYR A 95 -0.16 0.98 -14.17
C TYR A 95 -1.63 1.04 -13.75
N HIS A 96 -2.17 -0.11 -13.36
CA HIS A 96 -3.45 -0.18 -12.64
C HIS A 96 -3.21 -0.16 -11.12
N TYR A 97 -4.27 0.12 -10.39
CA TYR A 97 -4.24 0.29 -8.94
C TYR A 97 -3.57 -0.87 -8.18
N LEU A 98 -3.83 -2.12 -8.56
CA LEU A 98 -3.17 -3.31 -8.01
C LEU A 98 -1.70 -3.45 -8.45
N ASP A 99 -1.39 -3.15 -9.72
CA ASP A 99 -0.02 -3.23 -10.26
C ASP A 99 0.92 -2.25 -9.54
N MET A 100 0.39 -1.09 -9.16
CA MET A 100 1.12 -0.09 -8.38
C MET A 100 1.61 -0.64 -7.05
N PHE A 101 0.73 -1.29 -6.26
CA PHE A 101 1.14 -1.88 -4.98
C PHE A 101 2.16 -2.98 -5.17
N LEU A 102 2.02 -3.80 -6.22
CA LEU A 102 3.02 -4.81 -6.57
C LEU A 102 4.38 -4.17 -6.88
N LYS A 103 4.42 -3.10 -7.69
CA LYS A 103 5.65 -2.37 -8.02
C LYS A 103 6.29 -1.73 -6.78
N ILE A 104 5.50 -1.13 -5.89
CA ILE A 104 6.00 -0.58 -4.62
C ILE A 104 6.57 -1.69 -3.73
N ALA A 105 5.87 -2.83 -3.61
CA ALA A 105 6.33 -3.96 -2.81
C ALA A 105 7.63 -4.57 -3.36
N GLN A 106 7.75 -4.68 -4.69
CA GLN A 106 8.98 -5.13 -5.36
C GLN A 106 10.14 -4.18 -5.11
N GLU A 107 9.90 -2.87 -5.10
CA GLU A 107 10.95 -1.90 -4.78
C GLU A 107 11.34 -2.01 -3.31
N ALA A 108 10.36 -2.03 -2.39
CA ALA A 108 10.58 -2.23 -0.96
C ALA A 108 11.41 -3.51 -0.67
N ALA A 109 11.16 -4.59 -1.41
CA ALA A 109 11.87 -5.86 -1.27
C ALA A 109 13.38 -5.73 -1.52
N LYS A 110 13.79 -4.90 -2.48
CA LYS A 110 15.22 -4.66 -2.79
C LYS A 110 15.97 -4.00 -1.63
N HIS A 111 15.25 -3.27 -0.78
CA HIS A 111 15.79 -2.53 0.36
C HIS A 111 15.52 -3.23 1.70
N GLY A 112 15.01 -4.46 1.68
CA GLY A 112 14.69 -5.22 2.89
C GLY A 112 13.52 -4.66 3.70
N ILE A 113 12.63 -3.90 3.06
CA ILE A 113 11.47 -3.26 3.69
C ILE A 113 10.25 -4.19 3.57
N LEU A 114 9.64 -4.52 4.71
CA LEU A 114 8.38 -5.24 4.79
C LEU A 114 7.18 -4.36 4.41
N VAL A 115 6.14 -4.96 3.86
CA VAL A 115 4.92 -4.27 3.44
C VAL A 115 3.72 -4.87 4.17
N MET A 116 2.98 -4.01 4.86
CA MET A 116 1.65 -4.29 5.40
C MET A 116 0.62 -3.54 4.57
N MET A 117 -0.35 -4.26 4.02
CA MET A 117 -1.50 -3.66 3.36
C MET A 117 -2.58 -3.34 4.38
N ALA A 118 -3.23 -2.18 4.23
CA ALA A 118 -4.27 -1.75 5.14
C ALA A 118 -5.44 -1.13 4.39
N ALA A 119 -6.60 -1.78 4.49
CA ALA A 119 -7.86 -1.17 4.08
C ALA A 119 -8.15 0.02 5.02
N HIS A 120 -8.12 1.24 4.48
CA HIS A 120 -8.34 2.45 5.27
C HIS A 120 -9.69 3.12 4.99
N ARG A 121 -10.27 2.88 3.81
CA ARG A 121 -11.58 3.42 3.41
C ARG A 121 -12.36 2.39 2.59
N LEU A 122 -13.68 2.45 2.62
CA LEU A 122 -14.52 1.68 1.69
C LEU A 122 -14.38 2.20 0.26
N LYS A 123 -14.39 3.53 0.12
CA LYS A 123 -14.27 4.27 -1.13
C LYS A 123 -13.48 5.56 -0.90
N PRO A 124 -12.94 6.22 -1.94
CA PRO A 124 -12.07 7.39 -1.81
C PRO A 124 -12.59 8.48 -0.87
N ALA A 125 -13.88 8.81 -0.97
CA ALA A 125 -14.53 9.87 -0.20
C ALA A 125 -15.05 9.43 1.19
N ALA A 126 -15.00 8.14 1.53
CA ALA A 126 -15.54 7.63 2.78
C ALA A 126 -14.53 7.78 3.94
N TRP A 127 -14.46 8.99 4.51
CA TRP A 127 -13.69 9.31 5.71
C TRP A 127 -14.49 10.20 6.67
N PRO A 128 -14.70 9.82 7.95
CA PRO A 128 -14.29 8.57 8.61
C PRO A 128 -15.22 7.37 8.28
N GLY A 129 -16.13 7.51 7.32
CA GLY A 129 -17.10 6.47 6.96
C GLY A 129 -18.30 6.41 7.92
N THR A 130 -18.97 5.25 7.97
CA THR A 130 -20.14 4.99 8.83
C THR A 130 -19.79 4.25 10.13
N GLY A 131 -18.51 3.96 10.37
CA GLY A 131 -18.02 3.18 11.52
C GLY A 131 -18.04 1.67 11.31
N LEU A 132 -18.56 1.17 10.18
CA LEU A 132 -18.52 -0.24 9.80
C LEU A 132 -17.48 -0.50 8.70
N TRP A 133 -17.07 -1.75 8.57
CA TRP A 133 -16.14 -2.23 7.55
C TRP A 133 -16.82 -2.54 6.21
N TYR A 134 -18.10 -2.21 6.05
CA TYR A 134 -18.89 -2.33 4.84
C TYR A 134 -20.00 -1.25 4.80
N ASP A 135 -20.63 -1.06 3.65
CA ASP A 135 -21.83 -0.24 3.47
C ASP A 135 -22.76 -0.82 2.39
N GLY A 136 -23.80 -0.07 2.00
CA GLY A 136 -24.77 -0.52 0.98
C GLY A 136 -24.19 -0.68 -0.43
N GLN A 137 -23.02 -0.09 -0.73
CA GLN A 137 -22.34 -0.20 -2.02
C GLN A 137 -21.16 -1.18 -1.96
N ILE A 138 -20.35 -1.12 -0.90
CA ILE A 138 -19.25 -2.02 -0.58
C ILE A 138 -19.74 -2.98 0.49
N THR A 139 -20.49 -3.99 0.07
CA THR A 139 -21.02 -5.04 0.95
C THR A 139 -19.91 -5.89 1.57
N GLU A 140 -20.21 -6.65 2.63
CA GLU A 140 -19.25 -7.57 3.25
C GLU A 140 -18.59 -8.52 2.24
N GLN A 141 -19.37 -9.02 1.27
CA GLN A 141 -18.84 -9.87 0.21
C GLN A 141 -17.83 -9.12 -0.66
N ARG A 142 -18.14 -7.88 -1.05
CA ARG A 142 -17.23 -7.05 -1.86
C ARG A 142 -15.95 -6.70 -1.09
N VAL A 143 -16.00 -6.59 0.22
CA VAL A 143 -14.79 -6.43 1.05
C VAL A 143 -13.91 -7.68 0.97
N LYS A 144 -14.49 -8.88 1.07
CA LYS A 144 -13.76 -10.14 0.91
C LYS A 144 -13.15 -10.25 -0.49
N ASP A 145 -13.95 -10.01 -1.53
CA ASP A 145 -13.48 -10.02 -2.92
C ASP A 145 -12.33 -9.02 -3.16
N SER A 146 -12.35 -7.87 -2.46
CA SER A 146 -11.26 -6.89 -2.51
C SER A 146 -9.98 -7.42 -1.89
N TRP A 147 -10.06 -8.16 -0.79
CA TRP A 147 -8.89 -8.78 -0.14
C TRP A 147 -8.36 -9.96 -0.97
N ASP A 148 -9.23 -10.76 -1.58
CA ASP A 148 -8.84 -11.85 -2.46
C ASP A 148 -8.05 -11.33 -3.66
N ARG A 149 -8.55 -10.28 -4.35
CA ARG A 149 -7.83 -9.63 -5.46
C ARG A 149 -6.46 -9.10 -5.06
N LEU A 150 -6.36 -8.50 -3.88
CA LEU A 150 -5.09 -7.99 -3.37
C LEU A 150 -4.11 -9.11 -3.06
N THR A 151 -4.59 -10.16 -2.39
CA THR A 151 -3.80 -11.31 -2.00
C THR A 151 -3.31 -12.07 -3.23
N ASP A 152 -4.17 -12.32 -4.21
CA ASP A 152 -3.81 -12.96 -5.48
C ASP A 152 -2.72 -12.17 -6.21
N LYS A 153 -2.78 -10.83 -6.17
CA LYS A 153 -1.78 -9.98 -6.82
C LYS A 153 -0.43 -10.03 -6.11
N LEU A 154 -0.44 -10.05 -4.77
CA LEU A 154 0.75 -9.84 -3.94
C LEU A 154 1.35 -11.13 -3.37
N CYS A 155 0.69 -12.28 -3.50
CA CYS A 155 1.11 -13.55 -2.86
C CYS A 155 2.52 -14.03 -3.25
N SER A 156 3.03 -13.59 -4.41
CA SER A 156 4.40 -13.89 -4.85
C SER A 156 5.48 -13.02 -4.20
N GLN A 157 5.10 -11.94 -3.51
CA GLN A 157 6.04 -10.99 -2.92
C GLN A 157 6.36 -11.37 -1.47
N TRP A 158 7.60 -11.82 -1.25
CA TRP A 158 8.05 -12.35 0.04
C TRP A 158 7.93 -11.35 1.20
N ASN A 159 8.06 -10.05 0.92
CA ASN A 159 8.08 -8.98 1.92
C ASN A 159 6.69 -8.44 2.24
N VAL A 160 5.64 -8.87 1.51
CA VAL A 160 4.25 -8.59 1.88
C VAL A 160 3.83 -9.59 2.95
N PHE A 161 3.88 -9.16 4.20
CA PHE A 161 3.72 -10.06 5.36
C PHE A 161 2.33 -9.97 6.03
N ALA A 162 1.55 -8.95 5.68
CA ALA A 162 0.22 -8.72 6.22
C ALA A 162 -0.70 -8.17 5.13
N VAL A 163 -1.73 -8.96 4.83
CA VAL A 163 -2.89 -8.69 3.97
C VAL A 163 -4.13 -9.20 4.69
#